data_AF-A0A534K8I2-F1
#
_entry.id   AF-A0A534K8I2-F1
#
_cell.length_a   1.000
_cell.length_b   1.000
_cell.length_c   1.000
_cell.angle_alpha   90.00
_cell.angle_beta   90.00
_cell.angle_gamma   90.00
#
_symmetry.space_group_name_H-M   'P 1'
#
loop_
_entity.id
_entity.type
_entity.pdbx_description
1 polymer ?
#
loop_
_entity_poly.entity_id
_entity_poly.type
_entity_poly.pdbx_seq_one_letter_code
_entity_poly.pdbx_strand_id
1 'polypeptide(L)'
;MEDLLSGALLLLLVGGAVFAWFDWRMRARKLPQMIGPSWDCPHCGVKNEAELSVCWSCGAGVARAYFGRSAGASAETWQCRRCRAWNSTSRRSCWSCANTPAKQPKQHD
;
A
#
# COMPACT_ATOMS: atom_id res chain seq x y z
N MET A 1 -2.72 31.03 28.61
CA MET A 1 -2.27 29.63 28.40
C MET A 1 -2.92 29.05 27.15
N GLU A 2 -4.22 29.28 26.95
CA GLU A 2 -4.97 28.91 25.74
C GLU A 2 -4.36 29.38 24.40
N ASP A 3 -3.84 30.62 24.32
CA ASP A 3 -3.26 31.16 23.08
C ASP A 3 -1.92 30.52 22.70
N LEU A 4 -1.10 30.19 23.71
CA LEU A 4 0.19 29.50 23.52
C LEU A 4 -0.05 28.04 23.12
N LEU A 5 -1.05 27.38 23.71
CA LEU A 5 -1.45 26.02 23.35
C LEU A 5 -2.02 25.98 21.93
N SER A 6 -2.85 26.96 21.56
CA SER A 6 -3.40 27.09 20.20
C SER A 6 -2.32 27.37 19.16
N GLY A 7 -1.36 28.24 19.46
CA GLY A 7 -0.22 28.52 18.58
C GLY A 7 0.67 27.30 18.36
N ALA A 8 0.98 26.55 19.43
CA ALA A 8 1.76 25.33 19.34
C ALA A 8 1.04 24.25 18.51
N LEU A 9 -0.28 24.09 18.68
CA LEU A 9 -1.08 23.15 17.91
C LEU A 9 -1.10 23.52 16.42
N LEU A 10 -1.24 24.80 16.09
CA LEU A 10 -1.17 25.30 14.72
C LEU A 10 0.19 25.00 14.07
N LEU A 11 1.29 25.22 14.79
CA LEU A 11 2.63 24.91 14.29
C LEU A 11 2.83 23.42 14.05
N LEU A 12 2.31 22.55 14.94
CA LEU A 12 2.38 21.10 14.77
C LEU A 12 1.54 20.62 13.58
N LEU A 13 0.33 21.16 13.39
CA LEU A 13 -0.55 20.80 12.29
C LEU A 13 0.03 21.25 10.95
N VAL A 14 0.45 22.51 10.84
CA VAL A 14 1.03 23.05 9.60
C VAL A 14 2.37 22.40 9.31
N GLY A 15 3.25 22.28 10.31
CA GLY A 15 4.54 21.61 10.18
C GLY A 15 4.39 20.15 9.76
N GLY A 16 3.45 19.42 10.38
CA GLY A 16 3.13 18.05 10.01
C GLY A 16 2.60 17.91 8.57
N ALA A 17 1.71 18.81 8.15
CA ALA A 17 1.18 18.83 6.79
C ALA A 17 2.27 19.12 5.74
N VAL A 18 3.15 20.11 6.01
CA VAL A 18 4.29 20.45 5.14
C VAL A 18 5.29 19.29 5.05
N PHE A 19 5.60 18.66 6.18
CA PHE A 19 6.49 17.50 6.22
C PHE A 19 5.92 16.32 5.42
N ALA A 20 4.65 15.98 5.64
CA ALA A 20 3.95 14.92 4.91
C ALA A 20 3.91 15.18 3.40
N TRP A 21 3.64 16.42 3.00
CA TRP A 21 3.69 16.84 1.59
C TRP A 21 5.08 16.65 0.99
N PHE A 22 6.13 17.09 1.71
CA PHE A 22 7.50 17.01 1.21
C PHE A 22 7.99 15.57 1.11
N ASP A 23 7.74 14.74 2.13
CA ASP A 23 8.06 13.32 2.14
C ASP A 23 7.35 12.59 0.97
N TRP A 24 6.05 12.82 0.78
CA TRP A 24 5.30 12.25 -0.36
C TRP A 24 5.91 12.65 -1.70
N ARG A 25 6.18 13.94 -1.90
CA ARG A 25 6.77 14.48 -3.13
C ARG A 25 8.14 13.86 -3.43
N MET A 26 8.96 13.64 -2.41
CA MET A 26 10.28 13.01 -2.57
C MET A 26 10.15 11.53 -2.93
N ARG A 27 9.28 10.78 -2.25
CA ARG A 27 9.03 9.36 -2.55
C ARG A 27 8.48 9.16 -3.97
N ALA A 28 7.50 9.97 -4.37
CA ALA A 28 6.89 9.92 -5.70
C ALA A 28 7.91 10.16 -6.83
N ARG A 29 8.93 11.01 -6.59
CA ARG A 29 10.00 11.27 -7.56
C ARG A 29 11.04 10.16 -7.64
N LYS A 30 11.37 9.55 -6.49
CA LYS A 30 12.48 8.59 -6.39
C LYS A 30 12.08 7.14 -6.70
N LEU A 31 10.84 6.73 -6.42
CA LEU A 31 10.38 5.37 -6.71
C LEU A 31 10.60 4.97 -8.18
N PRO A 32 10.14 5.75 -9.18
CA PRO A 32 10.33 5.40 -10.59
C PRO A 32 11.80 5.32 -11.02
N GLN A 33 12.67 6.12 -10.39
CA GLN A 33 14.12 6.10 -10.69
C GLN A 33 14.82 4.84 -10.17
N MET A 34 14.38 4.30 -9.02
CA MET A 34 15.00 3.10 -8.43
C MET A 34 14.48 1.79 -9.02
N ILE A 35 13.21 1.79 -9.45
CA ILE A 35 12.46 0.59 -9.79
C ILE A 35 12.33 0.43 -11.32
N GLY A 36 12.55 1.51 -12.07
CA GLY A 36 12.31 1.56 -13.51
C GLY A 36 10.83 1.86 -13.82
N PRO A 37 10.39 1.68 -15.08
CA PRO A 37 9.03 2.03 -15.51
C PRO A 37 7.93 1.12 -14.94
N SER A 38 8.30 0.00 -14.33
CA SER A 38 7.37 -1.02 -13.80
C SER A 38 8.09 -1.96 -12.84
N TRP A 39 7.33 -2.66 -11.99
CA TRP A 39 7.87 -3.69 -11.09
C TRP A 39 7.00 -4.92 -10.98
N ASP A 40 7.64 -6.07 -10.81
CA ASP A 40 6.97 -7.33 -10.54
C ASP A 40 6.74 -7.49 -9.04
N CYS A 41 5.50 -7.82 -8.67
CA CYS A 41 5.14 -7.97 -7.27
C CYS A 41 5.84 -9.20 -6.66
N PRO A 42 6.65 -9.05 -5.59
CA PRO A 42 7.35 -10.19 -4.99
C PRO A 42 6.41 -11.18 -4.30
N HIS A 43 5.16 -10.80 -4.05
CA HIS A 43 4.15 -11.67 -3.43
C HIS A 43 3.37 -12.50 -4.47
N CYS A 44 2.97 -11.90 -5.60
CA CYS A 44 2.06 -12.56 -6.55
C CYS A 44 2.56 -12.60 -8.00
N GLY A 45 3.72 -12.01 -8.30
CA GLY A 45 4.34 -11.99 -9.63
C GLY A 45 3.69 -11.04 -10.64
N VAL A 46 2.60 -10.36 -10.28
CA VAL A 46 1.92 -9.42 -11.19
C VAL A 46 2.79 -8.17 -11.40
N LYS A 47 2.93 -7.76 -12.66
CA LYS A 47 3.59 -6.53 -13.06
C LYS A 47 2.70 -5.31 -12.74
N ASN A 48 3.31 -4.29 -12.14
CA ASN A 48 2.67 -3.04 -11.74
C ASN A 48 3.40 -1.86 -12.38
N GLU A 49 2.70 -0.76 -12.56
CA GLU A 49 3.25 0.52 -13.00
C GLU A 49 4.15 1.13 -11.91
N ALA A 50 5.16 1.91 -12.32
CA ALA A 50 6.11 2.54 -11.40
C ALA A 50 5.48 3.47 -10.35
N GLU A 51 4.33 4.06 -10.68
CA GLU A 51 3.59 4.96 -9.80
C GLU A 51 2.84 4.24 -8.68
N LEU A 52 2.60 2.94 -8.82
CA LEU A 52 1.94 2.14 -7.80
C LEU A 52 2.93 1.74 -6.71
N SER A 53 2.71 2.26 -5.49
CA SER A 53 3.43 1.82 -4.28
C SER A 53 2.90 0.49 -3.71
N VAL A 54 1.75 0.03 -4.20
CA VAL A 54 1.03 -1.16 -3.76
C VAL A 54 0.57 -1.95 -4.98
N CYS A 55 0.70 -3.27 -4.95
CA CYS A 55 0.26 -4.12 -6.06
C CYS A 55 -1.26 -4.03 -6.24
N TRP A 56 -1.72 -3.69 -7.45
CA TRP A 56 -3.15 -3.51 -7.75
C TRP A 56 -3.96 -4.82 -7.61
N SER A 57 -3.29 -5.95 -7.77
CA SER A 57 -3.88 -7.29 -7.72
C SER A 57 -4.02 -7.77 -6.27
N CYS A 58 -2.90 -7.97 -5.59
CA CYS A 58 -2.88 -8.58 -4.26
C CYS A 58 -2.82 -7.57 -3.11
N GLY A 59 -2.41 -6.31 -3.33
CA GLY A 59 -2.28 -5.30 -2.29
C GLY A 59 -0.93 -5.31 -1.55
N ALA A 60 0.04 -6.11 -1.98
CA ALA A 60 1.38 -6.10 -1.38
C ALA A 60 2.17 -4.83 -1.73
N GLY A 61 2.78 -4.20 -0.73
CA GLY A 61 3.58 -2.99 -0.92
C GLY A 61 4.93 -3.25 -1.62
N VAL A 62 5.33 -2.32 -2.50
CA VAL A 62 6.62 -2.35 -3.20
C VAL A 62 7.81 -2.23 -2.26
N ALA A 63 7.60 -1.61 -1.09
CA ALA A 63 8.64 -1.36 -0.08
C ALA A 63 9.33 -2.64 0.44
N ARG A 64 8.68 -3.81 0.37
CA ARG A 64 9.32 -5.08 0.73
C ARG A 64 10.51 -5.42 -0.18
N ALA A 65 10.48 -5.01 -1.44
CA ALA A 65 11.53 -5.32 -2.41
C ALA A 65 12.74 -4.37 -2.32
N TYR A 66 12.55 -3.13 -1.87
CA TYR A 66 13.57 -2.08 -2.00
C TYR A 66 14.00 -1.39 -0.69
N PHE A 67 13.18 -1.42 0.36
CA PHE A 67 13.43 -0.66 1.59
C PHE A 67 13.46 -1.51 2.86
N GLY A 68 13.76 -2.82 2.73
CA GLY A 68 14.07 -3.74 3.83
C GLY A 68 13.45 -3.40 5.19
N ARG A 69 12.31 -4.03 5.51
CA ARG A 69 11.55 -3.85 6.76
C ARG A 69 11.07 -2.41 7.01
N SER A 70 10.01 -2.04 6.29
CA SER A 70 8.94 -1.23 6.89
C SER A 70 7.73 -2.14 7.07
N ALA A 71 7.59 -2.67 8.28
CA ALA A 71 6.42 -3.39 8.74
C ALA A 71 5.22 -2.43 8.77
N GLY A 72 4.16 -2.74 8.03
CA GLY A 72 2.97 -1.90 8.01
C GLY A 72 2.01 -2.24 6.89
N ALA A 73 1.85 -3.54 6.63
CA ALA A 73 0.76 -4.23 5.95
C ALA A 73 1.36 -5.56 5.47
N SER A 74 1.17 -6.62 6.26
CA SER A 74 0.83 -7.86 5.58
C SER A 74 -0.36 -7.49 4.72
N ALA A 75 -0.18 -7.44 3.41
CA ALA A 75 -1.33 -7.40 2.54
C ALA A 75 -2.04 -8.70 2.87
N GLU A 76 -3.06 -8.62 3.71
CA GLU A 76 -3.96 -9.74 3.85
C GLU A 76 -4.49 -9.95 2.43
N THR A 77 -4.14 -11.08 1.85
CA THR A 77 -4.48 -11.42 0.47
C THR A 77 -5.18 -12.76 0.48
N TRP A 78 -6.06 -12.97 -0.49
CA TRP A 78 -6.70 -14.25 -0.69
C TRP A 78 -6.51 -14.71 -2.13
N GLN A 79 -6.27 -16.00 -2.30
CA GLN A 79 -6.19 -16.61 -3.62
C GLN A 79 -7.57 -17.11 -4.04
N CYS A 80 -8.02 -16.72 -5.23
CA CYS A 80 -9.30 -17.17 -5.76
C CYS A 80 -9.28 -18.67 -6.02
N ARG A 81 -10.23 -19.41 -5.43
CA ARG A 81 -10.33 -20.86 -5.62
C ARG A 81 -10.69 -21.27 -7.05
N ARG A 82 -11.35 -20.39 -7.80
CA ARG A 82 -11.79 -20.67 -9.17
C ARG A 82 -10.71 -20.44 -10.22
N CYS A 83 -9.97 -19.34 -10.14
CA CYS A 83 -8.99 -18.94 -11.17
C CYS A 83 -7.57 -18.72 -10.63
N ARG A 84 -7.33 -18.99 -9.34
CA ARG A 84 -6.02 -18.84 -8.67
C ARG A 84 -5.42 -17.43 -8.66
N ALA A 85 -6.14 -16.43 -9.16
CA ALA A 85 -5.73 -15.03 -9.06
C ALA A 85 -5.63 -14.60 -7.60
N TRP A 86 -4.55 -13.90 -7.26
CA TRP A 86 -4.40 -13.24 -5.96
C TRP A 86 -5.25 -11.97 -5.91
N ASN A 87 -5.86 -11.71 -4.76
CA ASN A 87 -6.72 -10.57 -4.53
C ASN A 87 -6.37 -9.94 -3.18
N SER A 88 -6.44 -8.62 -3.09
CA SER A 88 -6.44 -7.92 -1.80
C SER A 88 -7.70 -8.29 -1.00
N THR A 89 -7.60 -8.36 0.33
CA THR A 89 -8.78 -8.49 1.22
C THR A 89 -9.78 -7.34 1.10
N SER A 90 -9.37 -6.19 0.56
CA SER A 90 -10.30 -5.10 0.24
C SER A 90 -11.29 -5.44 -0.89
N ARG A 91 -10.99 -6.43 -1.73
CA ARG A 91 -11.84 -6.85 -2.85
C ARG A 91 -12.93 -7.82 -2.38
N ARG A 92 -14.19 -7.45 -2.59
CA ARG A 92 -15.37 -8.29 -2.33
C ARG A 92 -15.54 -9.45 -3.33
N SER A 93 -14.94 -9.35 -4.51
CA SER A 93 -15.00 -10.36 -5.57
C SER A 93 -13.66 -10.45 -6.29
N CYS A 94 -13.42 -11.59 -6.96
CA CYS A 94 -12.19 -11.79 -7.71
C CYS A 94 -12.07 -10.80 -8.87
N TRP A 95 -10.94 -10.11 -8.98
CA TRP A 95 -10.72 -9.16 -10.09
C TRP A 95 -10.72 -9.83 -11.47
N SER A 96 -10.32 -11.11 -11.55
CA SER A 96 -10.18 -11.84 -12.80
C SER A 96 -11.46 -12.54 -13.24
N CYS A 97 -12.24 -13.12 -12.31
CA CYS A 97 -13.40 -13.94 -12.65
C CYS A 97 -14.70 -13.59 -11.90
N ALA A 98 -14.71 -12.48 -11.16
CA ALA A 98 -15.83 -12.01 -10.35
C ALA A 98 -16.33 -12.96 -9.25
N ASN A 99 -15.72 -14.14 -9.08
CA ASN A 99 -16.11 -15.08 -8.02
C ASN A 99 -15.92 -14.46 -6.63
N THR A 100 -16.96 -14.46 -5.82
CA THR A 100 -16.91 -13.99 -4.43
C THR A 100 -16.24 -15.05 -3.55
N PRO A 101 -15.30 -14.68 -2.67
CA PRO A 101 -14.81 -15.61 -1.66
C PRO A 101 -15.96 -15.97 -0.71
N ALA A 102 -16.16 -17.26 -0.46
CA ALA A 102 -17.02 -17.69 0.66
C ALA A 102 -16.46 -17.08 1.96
N LYS A 103 -17.33 -16.64 2.89
CA LYS A 103 -16.94 -16.01 4.19
C LYS A 103 -15.68 -16.66 4.73
N GLN A 104 -14.56 -15.93 4.68
CA GLN A 104 -13.29 -16.40 5.22
C GLN A 104 -13.38 -16.29 6.75
N PRO A 105 -12.95 -17.30 7.52
CA PRO A 105 -12.78 -17.14 8.96
C PRO A 105 -11.76 -16.02 9.19
N LYS A 106 -12.00 -15.18 10.21
CA LYS A 106 -11.02 -14.18 10.64
C LYS A 106 -9.72 -14.93 10.96
N GLN A 107 -8.64 -14.59 10.26
CA GLN A 107 -7.32 -15.08 10.59
C GLN A 107 -6.90 -14.33 11.86
N HIS A 108 -7.07 -14.97 13.02
CA HIS A 108 -6.44 -14.53 14.25
C HIS A 108 -4.99 -14.99 14.17
N ASP A 109 -4.08 -14.03 14.21
CA ASP A 109 -2.67 -14.25 14.54
C ASP A 109 -2.54 -14.68 16.01
#